data_AF-A0A8J6Z155-F1
#
_entry.id   AF-A0A8J6Z155-F1
#
_cell.length_a   1.000
_cell.length_b   1.000
_cell.length_c   1.000
_cell.angle_alpha   90.00
_cell.angle_beta   90.00
_cell.angle_gamma   90.00
#
_symmetry.space_group_name_H-M   'P 1'
#
loop_
_entity.id
_entity.type
_entity.pdbx_description
1 polymer ?
#
loop_
_entity_poly.entity_id
_entity_poly.type
_entity_poly.pdbx_seq_one_letter_code
_entity_poly.pdbx_strand_id
1 'polypeptide(L)'
;MGLERYTFPAVFTWDDNGVSIDFPDLPGCFSCAENFRQAVKNAREVLHLHLAGMIMDDEQIPEATDIEKVQRTKEDLVALIEVQL
;
A
#
# COMPACT_ATOMS: atom_id res chain seq x y z
N MET A 1 5.13 2.46 24.60
CA MET A 1 4.21 2.65 23.48
C MET A 1 4.22 1.34 22.72
N GLY A 2 3.06 0.68 22.59
CA GLY A 2 2.98 -0.60 21.86
C GLY A 2 3.10 -0.33 20.36
N LEU A 3 3.73 -1.25 19.64
CA LEU A 3 3.74 -1.22 18.17
C LEU A 3 2.30 -1.41 17.68
N GLU A 4 1.77 -0.43 16.96
CA GLU A 4 0.47 -0.54 16.32
C GLU A 4 0.63 -1.21 14.95
N ARG A 5 -0.35 -2.04 14.58
CA ARG A 5 -0.36 -2.73 13.29
C ARG A 5 -1.37 -2.07 12.38
N TYR A 6 -0.91 -1.71 11.20
CA TYR A 6 -1.74 -1.17 10.14
C TYR A 6 -1.74 -2.14 8.97
N THR A 7 -2.92 -2.39 8.39
CA THR A 7 -3.07 -3.28 7.24
C THR A 7 -3.96 -2.61 6.21
N PHE A 8 -3.41 -2.39 5.02
CA PHE A 8 -4.13 -1.76 3.90
C PHE A 8 -4.05 -2.63 2.65
N PRO A 9 -5.10 -2.61 1.81
CA PRO A 9 -5.04 -3.23 0.49
C PRO A 9 -4.11 -2.44 -0.43
N ALA A 10 -3.14 -3.12 -1.03
CA ALA A 10 -2.36 -2.60 -2.15
C ALA A 10 -2.85 -3.20 -3.46
N VAL A 11 -3.00 -2.37 -4.48
CA VAL A 11 -3.28 -2.77 -5.85
C VAL A 11 -1.96 -2.83 -6.61
N PHE A 12 -1.69 -3.98 -7.24
CA PHE A 12 -0.55 -4.21 -8.10
C PHE A 12 -1.03 -4.28 -9.54
N THR A 13 -0.48 -3.42 -10.39
CA THR A 13 -0.80 -3.34 -11.82
C THR A 13 0.47 -3.55 -12.63
N TRP A 14 0.40 -4.41 -13.64
CA TRP A 14 1.54 -4.73 -14.51
C TRP A 14 1.49 -3.94 -15.81
N ASP A 15 2.66 -3.47 -16.25
CA ASP A 15 2.87 -2.90 -17.58
C ASP A 15 4.17 -3.43 -18.20
N ASP A 16 4.54 -2.90 -19.38
CA ASP A 16 5.76 -3.30 -20.10
C ASP A 16 7.06 -2.96 -19.34
N ASN A 17 7.00 -2.07 -18.34
CA ASN A 17 8.15 -1.54 -17.61
C ASN A 17 8.23 -2.06 -16.16
N GLY A 18 7.24 -2.82 -15.68
CA GLY A 18 7.28 -3.45 -14.37
C GLY A 18 5.92 -3.54 -13.69
N VAL A 19 5.91 -3.26 -12.39
CA VAL A 19 4.76 -3.37 -11.49
C VAL A 19 4.59 -2.05 -10.76
N SER A 20 3.43 -1.43 -10.93
CA SER A 20 2.98 -0.28 -10.16
C SER A 20 2.24 -0.73 -8.90
N ILE A 21 2.37 0.03 -7.81
CA ILE A 21 1.82 -0.27 -6.50
C ILE A 21 1.08 0.98 -6.01
N ASP A 22 -0.20 0.83 -5.72
CA ASP A 22 -1.05 1.90 -5.23
C ASP A 22 -1.82 1.43 -3.99
N PHE A 23 -2.05 2.34 -3.04
CA PHE A 23 -2.92 2.12 -1.89
C PHE A 23 -4.15 3.03 -2.03
N PRO A 24 -5.31 2.50 -2.45
CA PRO A 24 -6.49 3.32 -2.78
C PRO A 24 -7.00 4.21 -1.64
N ASP A 25 -6.79 3.78 -0.40
CA ASP A 25 -7.21 4.50 0.81
C ASP A 25 -6.20 5.57 1.24
N LEU A 26 -5.00 5.59 0.67
CA LEU A 26 -3.88 6.46 1.07
C LEU A 26 -3.39 7.27 -0.15
N PRO A 27 -4.09 8.37 -0.51
CA PRO A 27 -3.71 9.20 -1.64
C PRO A 27 -2.25 9.66 -1.56
N GLY A 28 -1.47 9.38 -2.61
CA GLY A 28 -0.04 9.69 -2.66
C GLY A 28 0.88 8.61 -2.11
N CYS A 29 0.35 7.51 -1.58
CA CYS A 29 1.12 6.31 -1.24
C CYS A 29 1.30 5.43 -2.47
N PHE A 30 2.32 5.75 -3.29
CA PHE A 30 2.60 5.08 -4.56
C PHE A 30 4.05 4.61 -4.63
N SER A 31 4.28 3.44 -5.25
CA SER A 31 5.61 2.97 -5.59
C SER A 31 5.59 2.11 -6.85
N CYS A 32 6.75 1.76 -7.38
CA CYS A 32 6.89 0.86 -8.52
C CYS A 32 8.12 -0.03 -8.37
N ALA A 33 8.17 -1.12 -9.15
CA ALA A 33 9.28 -2.04 -9.16
C ALA A 33 9.38 -2.81 -10.48
N GLU A 34 10.59 -3.28 -10.84
CA GLU A 34 10.80 -4.05 -12.07
C GLU A 34 10.13 -5.43 -12.05
N ASN A 35 9.88 -6.00 -10.86
CA ASN A 35 9.30 -7.33 -10.72
C ASN A 35 8.47 -7.44 -9.43
N PHE A 36 7.59 -8.45 -9.39
CA PHE A 36 6.65 -8.64 -8.30
C PHE A 36 7.30 -8.83 -6.92
N ARG A 37 8.45 -9.53 -6.85
CA ARG A 37 9.16 -9.72 -5.58
C ARG A 37 9.64 -8.39 -5.00
N GLN A 38 10.20 -7.53 -5.85
CA GLN A 38 10.60 -6.20 -5.45
C GLN A 38 9.38 -5.33 -5.14
N ALA A 39 8.28 -5.50 -5.89
CA ALA A 39 7.04 -4.77 -5.67
C ALA A 39 6.47 -5.00 -4.27
N VAL A 40 6.42 -6.23 -3.78
CA VAL A 40 5.93 -6.54 -2.43
C VAL A 40 6.80 -5.91 -1.34
N LYS A 41 8.13 -5.82 -1.54
CA LYS A 41 9.02 -5.12 -0.62
C LYS A 41 8.73 -3.62 -0.61
N ASN A 42 8.68 -3.02 -1.80
CA ASN A 42 8.42 -1.61 -1.98
C ASN A 42 7.04 -1.21 -1.43
N ALA A 43 6.03 -2.07 -1.55
CA ALA A 43 4.70 -1.86 -0.98
C ALA A 43 4.74 -1.72 0.55
N ARG A 44 5.53 -2.56 1.24
CA ARG A 44 5.70 -2.47 2.70
C ARG A 44 6.46 -1.21 3.10
N GLU A 45 7.50 -0.86 2.35
CA GLU A 45 8.33 0.32 2.63
C GLU A 45 7.55 1.62 2.43
N VAL A 46 6.85 1.76 1.30
CA VAL A 46 6.06 2.96 1.00
C VAL A 46 4.89 3.12 1.97
N LEU A 47 4.21 2.03 2.35
CA LEU A 47 3.13 2.07 3.34
C LEU A 47 3.64 2.54 4.71
N HIS A 48 4.76 1.97 5.16
CA HIS A 48 5.36 2.35 6.44
C HIS A 48 5.78 3.83 6.45
N LEU A 49 6.49 4.28 5.40
CA LEU A 49 6.94 5.66 5.30
C LEU A 49 5.78 6.66 5.23
N HIS A 50 4.74 6.34 4.46
CA HIS A 50 3.58 7.21 4.30
C HIS A 50 2.81 7.37 5.62
N LEU A 51 2.47 6.26 6.28
CA LEU A 51 1.76 6.30 7.56
C LEU A 51 2.61 6.95 8.67
N ALA A 52 3.92 6.72 8.69
CA ALA A 52 4.82 7.42 9.62
C ALA A 52 4.80 8.95 9.39
N GLY A 53 4.77 9.39 8.13
CA GLY A 53 4.60 10.79 7.75
C GLY A 53 3.30 11.37 8.30
N MET A 54 2.17 10.70 8.06
CA MET A 54 0.85 11.11 8.58
C MET A 54 0.86 11.28 10.10
N ILE A 55 1.46 10.34 10.85
CA ILE A 55 1.57 10.43 12.32
C ILE A 55 2.42 11.63 12.74
N MET A 56 3.56 11.87 12.07
CA MET A 56 4.42 13.02 12.39
C MET A 56 3.74 14.36 12.12
N ASP A 57 2.87 14.41 11.12
CA ASP A 57 2.13 15.59 10.72
C ASP A 57 0.77 15.74 11.44
N ASP A 58 0.47 14.86 12.42
CA ASP A 58 -0.79 14.80 13.18
C ASP A 58 -2.04 14.61 12.28
N GLU A 59 -1.86 13.94 11.14
CA GLU A 59 -2.93 13.56 10.22
C GLU A 59 -3.63 12.27 10.67
N GLN A 60 -4.94 12.19 10.41
CA GLN A 60 -5.71 10.99 10.70
C GLN A 60 -5.46 9.91 9.66
N ILE A 61 -5.05 8.72 10.11
CA ILE A 61 -4.97 7.53 9.27
C ILE A 61 -6.41 7.04 8.97
N PRO A 62 -6.81 6.90 7.70
CA PRO A 62 -8.14 6.45 7.33
C PRO A 62 -8.36 4.95 7.65
N GLU A 63 -9.62 4.52 7.66
CA GLU A 63 -9.94 3.10 7.76
C GLU A 63 -9.64 2.40 6.42
N ALA A 64 -9.01 1.23 6.48
CA ALA A 64 -8.72 0.44 5.29
C ALA A 64 -10.00 -0.11 4.66
N THR A 65 -10.13 0.04 3.34
CA THR A 65 -11.22 -0.56 2.58
C THR A 65 -11.13 -2.08 2.64
N ASP A 66 -12.26 -2.74 2.86
CA ASP A 66 -12.37 -4.19 2.76
C ASP A 66 -11.83 -4.67 1.41
N ILE A 67 -10.93 -5.66 1.42
CA ILE A 67 -10.24 -6.15 0.23
C ILE A 67 -11.21 -6.58 -0.89
N GLU A 68 -12.41 -7.05 -0.54
CA GLU A 68 -13.44 -7.44 -1.52
C GLU A 68 -14.08 -6.24 -2.24
N LYS A 69 -14.00 -5.04 -1.65
CA LYS A 69 -14.59 -3.80 -2.17
C LYS A 69 -13.59 -2.92 -2.93
N VAL A 70 -12.31 -3.29 -2.93
CA VAL A 70 -11.25 -2.56 -3.63
C VAL A 70 -11.56 -2.54 -5.13
N GLN A 71 -11.64 -1.34 -5.69
CA GLN A 71 -11.84 -1.17 -7.13
C GLN A 71 -10.56 -1.53 -7.88
N ARG A 72 -10.70 -2.35 -8.91
CA ARG A 72 -9.58 -2.88 -9.71
C ARG A 72 -10.04 -3.38 -11.07
N THR A 73 -9.09 -3.55 -11.99
CA THR A 73 -9.28 -4.34 -13.21
C THR A 73 -9.21 -5.84 -12.91
N LYS A 74 -9.49 -6.70 -13.91
CA LYS A 74 -9.44 -8.16 -13.71
C LYS A 74 -7.99 -8.67 -13.66
N GLU A 75 -7.09 -7.91 -14.23
CA GLU A 75 -5.67 -8.22 -14.38
C GLU A 75 -4.87 -7.79 -13.15
N ASP A 76 -5.40 -6.86 -12.36
CA ASP A 76 -4.79 -6.38 -11.13
C ASP A 76 -4.82 -7.42 -10.01
N LEU A 77 -3.73 -7.48 -9.26
CA LEU A 77 -3.65 -8.23 -8.03
C LEU A 77 -3.85 -7.30 -6.85
N VAL A 78 -4.63 -7.75 -5.87
CA VAL A 78 -4.78 -7.03 -4.60
C VAL A 78 -4.24 -7.92 -3.50
N ALA A 79 -3.42 -7.33 -2.63
CA ALA A 79 -2.89 -7.99 -1.44
C ALA A 79 -2.98 -7.08 -0.23
N LEU A 80 -3.23 -7.67 0.94
CA LEU A 80 -3.11 -6.96 2.20
C LEU A 80 -1.64 -6.80 2.57
N ILE A 81 -1.24 -5.56 2.86
CA ILE A 81 0.12 -5.22 3.29
C ILE A 81 0.04 -4.77 4.74
N GLU A 82 0.70 -5.52 5.64
CA GLU A 82 0.82 -5.17 7.06
C GLU A 82 2.16 -4.48 7.34
N VAL A 83 2.10 -3.40 8.11
CA VAL A 83 3.27 -2.73 8.71
C VAL A 83 3.06 -2.51 10.22
N GLN A 84 4.17 -2.34 10.94
CA GLN A 84 4.19 -1.98 12.36
C GLN A 84 4.81 -0.58 12.49
N LEU A 85 4.19 0.27 13.31
CA LEU A 85 4.64 1.63 13.64
C LEU A 85 4.70 1.82 15.16
#